data_AF-A0A353HTY6-F1
#
_entry.id   AF-A0A353HTY6-F1
#
_cell.length_a   1.000
_cell.length_b   1.000
_cell.length_c   1.000
_cell.angle_alpha   90.00
_cell.angle_beta   90.00
_cell.angle_gamma   90.00
#
_symmetry.space_group_name_H-M   'P 1'
#
loop_
_entity.id
_entity.type
_entity.pdbx_description
1 polymer ?
#
loop_
_entity_poly.entity_id
_entity_poly.type
_entity_poly.pdbx_seq_one_letter_code
_entity_poly.pdbx_strand_id
1 'polypeptide(L)' 'DKDKAGSGKSACNDGCAKMWPPVPVTGDSVASPYSVVTRDDGSKQLAYKGKPLYLYAKDAKAGERKGDKVMDVWHVVSD' A
#
# COMPACT_ATOMS: atom_id res chain seq x y z
N ASP A 1 4.74 5.85 5.42
CA ASP A 1 5.60 6.26 4.30
C ASP A 1 5.40 7.77 4.11
N LYS A 2 5.57 8.36 2.92
CA LYS A 2 5.15 9.75 2.65
C LYS A 2 3.65 9.86 2.29
N ASP A 3 2.90 8.76 2.27
CA ASP A 3 1.46 8.73 2.01
C ASP A 3 0.67 9.38 3.15
N LYS A 4 0.11 10.55 2.81
CA LYS A 4 -0.86 11.24 3.64
C LYS A 4 -2.21 10.53 3.53
N ALA A 5 -2.75 10.11 4.68
CA ALA A 5 -4.06 9.49 4.76
C ALA A 5 -5.12 10.42 4.14
N GLY A 6 -5.99 9.88 3.29
CA GLY A 6 -7.06 10.63 2.63
C GLY A 6 -6.61 11.53 1.48
N SER A 7 -5.34 11.47 1.04
CA SER A 7 -4.90 12.21 -0.14
C SER A 7 -5.46 11.63 -1.45
N GLY A 8 -5.98 10.40 -1.42
CA GLY A 8 -6.45 9.68 -2.59
C GLY A 8 -5.33 9.26 -3.55
N LYS A 9 -4.06 9.48 -3.18
CA LYS A 9 -2.88 9.28 -4.01
C LYS A 9 -1.80 8.49 -3.28
N SER A 10 -0.91 7.89 -4.06
CA SER A 10 0.32 7.25 -3.60
C SER A 10 1.52 8.17 -3.85
N ALA A 11 2.35 8.39 -2.85
CA ALA A 11 3.64 9.05 -2.92
C ALA A 11 4.76 8.07 -3.31
N CYS A 12 4.48 6.77 -3.32
CA CYS A 12 5.41 5.71 -3.67
C CYS A 12 5.21 5.31 -5.14
N ASN A 13 5.90 6.01 -6.05
CA ASN A 13 5.91 5.74 -7.49
C ASN A 13 7.28 5.19 -7.97
N ASP A 14 7.31 4.60 -9.16
CA ASP A 14 8.51 4.11 -9.85
C ASP A 14 9.41 3.17 -9.03
N GLY A 15 10.62 3.63 -8.66
CA GLY A 15 11.60 2.85 -7.92
C GLY A 15 11.10 2.42 -6.53
N CYS A 16 10.22 3.23 -5.93
CA CYS A 16 9.57 2.86 -4.69
C CYS A 16 8.59 1.71 -4.90
N ALA A 17 7.78 1.77 -5.96
CA ALA A 17 6.81 0.73 -6.32
C ALA A 17 7.46 -0.62 -6.71
N LYS A 18 8.74 -0.64 -7.09
CA LYS A 18 9.50 -1.89 -7.31
C LYS A 18 9.80 -2.64 -6.01
N MET A 19 10.08 -1.90 -4.93
CA MET A 19 10.35 -2.49 -3.61
C MET A 19 9.07 -2.65 -2.79
N TRP A 20 8.09 -1.78 -3.06
CA TRP A 20 6.79 -1.70 -2.42
C TRP A 20 5.69 -1.80 -3.47
N PRO A 21 5.48 -2.97 -4.09
CA PRO A 21 4.42 -3.12 -5.08
C PRO A 21 3.05 -2.78 -4.46
N PRO A 22 2.23 -1.95 -5.13
CA PRO A 22 0.91 -1.59 -4.63
C PRO A 22 0.02 -2.82 -4.53
N VAL A 23 -0.78 -2.92 -3.47
CA VAL A 23 -1.78 -3.98 -3.35
C VAL A 23 -2.90 -3.70 -4.37
N PRO A 24 -3.11 -4.57 -5.37
CA PRO A 24 -4.19 -4.40 -6.33
C PRO A 24 -5.55 -4.58 -5.64
N VAL A 25 -6.56 -3.87 -6.13
CA VAL A 25 -7.95 -4.08 -5.68
C VAL A 25 -8.49 -5.31 -6.39
N THR A 26 -8.70 -6.40 -5.64
CA THR A 26 -9.33 -7.62 -6.15
C THR A 26 -10.80 -7.64 -5.73
N GLY A 27 -11.69 -7.22 -6.63
CA GLY A 27 -13.14 -7.20 -6.42
C GLY A 27 -13.77 -5.84 -6.73
N ASP A 28 -15.08 -5.84 -6.97
CA ASP A 28 -15.85 -4.63 -7.34
C ASP A 28 -16.13 -3.69 -6.15
N SER A 29 -16.09 -4.22 -4.93
CA SER A 29 -16.50 -3.52 -3.72
C SER A 29 -15.48 -3.74 -2.61
N VAL A 30 -15.06 -2.65 -1.96
CA VAL A 30 -14.13 -2.71 -0.83
C VAL A 30 -14.89 -2.27 0.43
N ALA A 31 -14.91 -3.13 1.45
CA ALA A 31 -15.60 -2.84 2.71
C ALA A 31 -14.76 -1.94 3.62
N SER A 32 -15.41 -1.01 4.34
CA SER A 32 -14.75 -0.26 5.41
C SER A 32 -14.13 -1.22 6.43
N PRO A 33 -12.90 -0.96 6.94
CA PRO A 33 -12.11 0.27 6.83
C PRO A 33 -11.21 0.37 5.59
N TYR A 34 -11.36 -0.52 4.62
CA TYR A 34 -10.64 -0.46 3.36
C TYR A 34 -11.35 0.47 2.35
N SER A 35 -10.57 1.00 1.43
CA SER A 35 -10.95 1.99 0.43
C SER A 35 -10.09 1.78 -0.83
N VAL A 36 -10.48 2.43 -1.93
CA VAL A 36 -9.69 2.41 -3.17
C VAL A 36 -9.07 3.78 -3.38
N VAL A 37 -7.79 3.78 -3.72
CA VAL A 37 -7.09 4.98 -4.23
C VAL A 37 -6.74 4.76 -5.69
N THR A 38 -6.79 5.85 -6.47
CA THR A 38 -6.37 5.85 -7.87
C THR A 38 -4.97 6.44 -7.92
N ARG A 39 -4.01 5.67 -8.41
CA ARG A 39 -2.61 6.08 -8.53
C ARG A 39 -2.44 7.02 -9.72
N ASP A 40 -1.31 7.72 -9.78
CA ASP A 40 -1.03 8.66 -10.87
C ASP A 40 -0.88 7.95 -12.24
N ASP A 41 -0.54 6.66 -12.24
CA ASP A 41 -0.51 5.80 -13.43
C ASP A 41 -1.90 5.30 -13.87
N GLY A 42 -2.98 5.70 -13.19
CA GLY A 42 -4.35 5.30 -13.45
C GLY A 42 -4.75 3.94 -12.87
N SER A 43 -3.82 3.20 -12.26
CA SER A 43 -4.14 1.93 -11.61
C SER A 43 -4.83 2.13 -10.26
N LYS A 44 -5.64 1.14 -9.86
CA LYS A 44 -6.34 1.14 -8.58
C LYS A 44 -5.54 0.38 -7.54
N GLN A 45 -5.40 0.96 -6.36
CA GLN A 45 -4.72 0.37 -5.23
C GLN A 45 -5.63 0.34 -4.01
N LEU A 46 -5.50 -0.73 -3.22
CA LEU A 46 -6.20 -0.87 -1.95
C LEU A 46 -5.61 0.06 -0.91
N ALA A 47 -6.44 0.70 -0.10
CA ALA A 47 -6.04 1.57 0.99
C ALA A 47 -6.78 1.21 2.28
N TYR A 48 -6.09 1.14 3.41
CA TYR A 48 -6.66 0.88 4.72
C TYR A 48 -6.69 2.17 5.54
N LYS A 49 -7.87 2.54 6.07
CA LYS A 49 -8.08 3.80 6.82
C LYS A 49 -7.56 5.03 6.05
N GLY A 50 -7.76 5.03 4.72
CA GLY A 50 -7.33 6.11 3.83
C GLY A 50 -5.82 6.13 3.51
N LYS A 51 -5.04 5.13 3.94
CA LYS A 51 -3.63 4.98 3.57
C LYS A 51 -3.45 3.86 2.54
N PRO A 52 -2.81 4.10 1.39
CA PRO A 52 -2.49 3.07 0.41
C PRO A 52 -1.69 1.91 1.03
N LEU A 53 -2.05 0.68 0.65
CA LEU A 53 -1.42 -0.56 1.09
C LEU A 53 -0.43 -1.05 0.05
N TYR A 54 0.74 -1.48 0.53
CA TYR A 54 1.78 -2.02 -0.32
C TYR A 54 2.20 -3.38 0.21
N LEU A 55 2.55 -4.25 -0.73
CA LEU A 55 3.31 -5.45 -0.46
C LEU A 55 4.79 -5.09 -0.40
N TYR A 56 5.58 -5.86 0.32
CA TYR A 56 7.03 -5.71 0.28
C TYR A 56 7.62 -6.78 -0.66
N ALA A 57 8.41 -6.37 -1.64
CA ALA A 57 8.93 -7.27 -2.66
C ALA A 57 9.85 -8.38 -2.11
N LYS A 58 10.38 -8.23 -0.88
CA LYS A 58 11.18 -9.26 -0.20
C LYS A 58 10.39 -10.12 0.78
N ASP A 59 9.10 -9.85 0.98
CA ASP A 59 8.21 -10.75 1.72
C ASP A 59 7.80 -11.87 0.76
N ALA A 60 8.51 -12.99 0.84
CA ALA A 60 8.37 -14.12 -0.08
C ALA A 60 7.37 -15.16 0.43
N LYS A 61 6.98 -15.10 1.71
CA LYS A 61 6.01 -16.00 2.33
C LYS A 61 4.94 -15.21 3.07
N ALA A 62 3.71 -15.71 3.04
CA ALA A 62 2.62 -15.17 3.84
C ALA A 62 3.01 -15.13 5.33
N GLY A 63 2.81 -13.98 5.97
CA GLY A 63 3.21 -13.75 7.36
C GLY A 63 4.61 -13.17 7.56
N GLU A 64 5.44 -13.10 6.50
CA GLU A 64 6.66 -12.29 6.55
C GLU A 64 6.29 -10.80 6.62
N ARG A 65 7.06 -10.08 7.45
CA ARG A 65 6.89 -8.66 7.74
C ARG A 65 8.24 -7.95 7.63
N LYS A 66 9.09 -8.37 6.69
CA LYS A 66 10.44 -7.79 6.52
C LYS A 66 10.39 -6.35 6.03
N GLY A 67 9.24 -5.92 5.55
CA GLY A 67 8.96 -4.52 5.25
C GLY A 67 8.80 -3.63 6.50
N ASP A 68 8.50 -4.20 7.67
CA ASP A 68 8.29 -3.38 8.86
C ASP A 68 9.55 -2.57 9.23
N LYS A 69 9.37 -1.27 9.46
CA LYS A 69 10.44 -0.30 9.80
C LYS A 69 11.50 -0.10 8.73
N VAL A 70 11.31 -0.60 7.52
CA VAL A 70 12.22 -0.29 6.41
C VAL A 70 12.21 1.22 6.21
N MET A 71 13.41 1.81 6.19
CA MET A 71 13.64 3.26 6.12
C MET A 71 12.96 4.09 7.23
N ASP A 72 12.54 3.49 8.35
CA ASP A 72 11.79 4.15 9.46
C ASP A 72 10.49 4.85 9.01
N VAL A 73 10.01 4.44 7.84
CA VAL A 73 8.97 5.13 7.08
C VAL A 73 7.85 4.15 6.74
N TRP A 74 8.13 2.84 6.69
CA TRP A 74 7.14 1.80 6.42
C TRP A 74 6.72 1.07 7.70
N HIS A 75 5.42 0.87 7.86
CA HIS A 75 4.84 0.17 9.00
C HIS A 75 3.90 -0.91 8.52
N VAL A 76 3.99 -2.09 9.14
CA VAL A 76 3.00 -3.14 8.93
C VAL A 76 1.65 -2.67 9.45
N VAL A 77 0.60 -2.92 8.66
CA VAL A 77 -0.77 -2.72 9.13
C VAL A 77 -1.09 -3.81 10.13
N SER A 78 -1.24 -3.40 11.38
CA SER A 78 -1.78 -4.19 12.48
C SER A 78 -3.24 -3.78 12.67
N ASP A 79 -4.13 -4.76 12.80
CA ASP A 79 -5.49 -4.54 13.27
C ASP A 79 -5.52 -4.33 14.79
#